data_AF-M7ZXG2-F1
#
_entry.id   AF-M7ZXG2-F1
#
_cell.length_a   1.000
_cell.length_b   1.000
_cell.length_c   1.000
_cell.angle_alpha   90.00
_cell.angle_beta   90.00
_cell.angle_gamma   90.00
#
_symmetry.space_group_name_H-M   'P 1'
#
loop_
_entity.id
_entity.type
_entity.pdbx_description
1 polymer ?
#
loop_
_entity_poly.entity_id
_entity_poly.type
_entity_poly.pdbx_seq_one_letter_code
_entity_poly.pdbx_strand_id
1 'polypeptide(L)'
;MRRIQEIVEETFAVSGAPNIGDFFPALRWVDRLRGVEAALVNLQTRRDAFVSALIDDHRRTRNAGGRYIEKKGVIDVLTEHQEADPGYYTDTVVKGIVLVLLTAGTDTSALTTEWAMALLVKHPECVVKETLRLCPVGPIIPAHEAMEDCTIWDAPEEFRPERLLDRDAVTTPMLPFGLGRRRCPGEALAMRLFSLTMAALVQCFEWDVGEGDTIDMAEGGGLTMPMATPLATVCRPREFVKSVLSAST
;
A
#
# COMPACT_ATOMS: atom_id res chain seq x y z
N MET A 1 13.22 -1.66 -10.89
CA MET A 1 12.47 -2.28 -9.78
C MET A 1 13.12 -2.00 -8.43
N ARG A 2 14.33 -2.48 -8.11
CA ARG A 2 14.95 -2.22 -6.78
C ARG A 2 15.00 -0.74 -6.36
N ARG A 3 15.44 0.13 -7.27
CA ARG A 3 15.51 1.58 -7.02
C ARG A 3 14.16 2.22 -6.62
N ILE A 4 13.03 1.76 -7.16
CA ILE A 4 11.71 2.30 -6.78
C ILE A 4 11.25 1.72 -5.43
N GLN A 5 11.51 0.44 -5.18
CA GLN A 5 11.22 -0.19 -3.88
C GLN A 5 11.93 0.53 -2.74
N GLU A 6 13.24 0.77 -2.88
CA GLU A 6 14.02 1.53 -1.89
C GLU A 6 13.47 2.94 -1.65
N ILE A 7 13.04 3.63 -2.72
CA ILE A 7 12.42 4.96 -2.59
C ILE A 7 11.10 4.87 -1.83
N VAL A 8 10.27 3.85 -2.09
CA VAL A 8 8.98 3.65 -1.43
C VAL A 8 9.21 3.29 0.05
N GLU A 9 10.02 2.29 0.36
CA GLU A 9 10.31 1.86 1.73
C GLU A 9 10.86 3.03 2.57
N GLU A 10 11.86 3.75 2.06
CA GLU A 10 12.44 4.91 2.75
C GLU A 10 11.44 6.07 2.89
N THR A 11 10.49 6.21 1.95
CA THR A 11 9.37 7.16 2.11
C THR A 11 8.58 6.88 3.36
N PHE A 12 8.07 5.66 3.50
CA PHE A 12 7.15 5.32 4.57
C PHE A 12 7.86 5.27 5.92
N ALA A 13 9.14 4.86 5.94
CA ALA A 13 9.98 4.90 7.12
C ALA A 13 10.25 6.34 7.60
N VAL A 14 10.76 7.22 6.73
CA VAL A 14 11.12 8.60 7.11
C VAL A 14 9.87 9.45 7.39
N SER A 15 8.79 9.27 6.61
CA SER A 15 7.55 10.03 6.81
C SER A 15 6.78 9.61 8.07
N GLY A 16 6.98 8.37 8.54
CA GLY A 16 6.40 7.85 9.77
C GLY A 16 7.27 8.08 11.02
N ALA A 17 8.49 8.59 10.85
CA ALA A 17 9.37 8.86 11.98
C ALA A 17 8.78 9.98 12.85
N PRO A 18 8.75 9.82 14.19
CA PRO A 18 8.18 10.82 15.07
C PRO A 18 9.04 12.09 15.05
N ASN A 19 8.50 13.16 14.45
CA ASN A 19 9.07 14.50 14.52
C ASN A 19 8.71 15.12 15.87
N ILE A 20 9.71 15.31 16.72
CA ILE A 20 9.51 15.92 18.04
C ILE A 20 8.99 17.36 17.89
N GLY A 21 9.44 18.05 16.85
CA GLY A 21 9.03 19.41 16.52
C GLY A 21 7.55 19.58 16.17
N ASP A 22 6.86 18.52 15.73
CA ASP A 22 5.43 18.58 15.41
C ASP A 22 4.56 18.55 16.69
N PHE A 23 5.04 17.89 17.74
CA PHE A 23 4.38 17.87 19.06
C PHE A 23 4.85 19.00 19.97
N PHE A 24 6.15 19.32 19.90
CA PHE A 24 6.82 20.30 20.74
C PHE A 24 7.62 21.26 19.85
N PRO A 25 7.00 22.35 19.33
CA PRO A 25 7.65 23.26 18.39
C PRO A 25 8.99 23.84 18.86
N ALA A 26 9.18 24.00 20.18
CA ALA A 26 10.43 24.46 20.78
C ALA A 26 11.61 23.48 20.61
N LEU A 27 11.33 22.19 20.35
CA LEU A 27 12.30 21.11 20.21
C LEU A 27 12.59 20.72 18.76
N ARG A 28 12.17 21.52 17.77
CA ARG A 28 12.45 21.27 16.34
C ARG A 28 13.93 21.05 16.00
N TRP A 29 14.84 21.62 16.79
CA TRP A 29 16.29 21.43 16.61
C TRP A 29 16.73 19.98 16.88
N VAL A 30 15.97 19.21 17.66
CA VAL A 30 16.24 17.80 17.95
C VAL A 30 16.06 16.94 16.71
N ASP A 31 15.06 17.24 15.87
CA ASP A 31 14.81 16.51 14.62
C ASP A 31 15.98 16.69 13.63
N ARG A 32 16.60 17.88 13.64
CA ARG A 32 17.83 18.16 12.88
C ARG A 32 19.02 17.33 13.38
N LEU A 33 19.18 17.17 14.69
CA LEU A 33 20.25 16.33 15.26
C LEU A 33 20.02 14.83 15.05
N ARG A 34 18.76 14.38 15.04
CA ARG A 34 18.37 13.00 14.71
C ARG A 34 18.57 12.65 13.23
N GLY A 35 18.84 13.66 12.39
CA GLY A 35 19.09 13.47 10.96
C GLY A 35 17.84 13.25 10.11
N VAL A 36 16.64 13.39 10.68
CA VAL A 36 15.36 13.20 9.95
C VAL A 36 15.22 14.24 8.84
N GLU A 37 15.61 15.49 9.10
CA GLU A 37 15.61 16.58 8.10
C GLU A 37 16.56 16.25 6.92
N ALA A 38 17.77 15.76 7.22
CA ALA A 38 18.74 15.39 6.19
C ALA A 38 18.29 14.18 5.36
N ALA A 39 17.69 13.17 6.00
CA ALA A 39 17.10 12.03 5.33
C ALA A 39 15.96 12.46 4.38
N LEU A 40 15.06 13.34 4.83
CA LEU A 40 13.94 13.84 4.04
C LEU A 40 14.43 14.60 2.79
N VAL A 41 15.46 15.46 2.93
CA VAL A 41 16.03 16.23 1.81
C VAL A 41 16.70 15.33 0.77
N ASN A 42 17.45 14.31 1.22
CA ASN A 42 18.08 13.33 0.32
C ASN A 42 17.01 12.53 -0.42
N LEU A 43 16.02 12.02 0.32
CA LEU A 43 14.90 11.28 -0.24
C LEU A 43 14.10 12.13 -1.25
N GLN A 44 13.83 13.41 -0.95
CA GLN A 44 13.17 14.32 -1.87
C GLN A 44 13.94 14.47 -3.18
N THR A 45 15.26 14.64 -3.11
CA THR A 45 16.11 14.74 -4.31
C THR A 45 16.01 13.48 -5.18
N ARG A 46 16.05 12.29 -4.56
CA ARG A 46 15.92 11.01 -5.28
C ARG A 46 14.54 10.81 -5.89
N ARG A 47 13.48 11.19 -5.16
CA ARG A 47 12.08 11.15 -5.62
C ARG A 47 11.86 12.07 -6.79
N ASP A 48 12.29 13.32 -6.69
CA ASP A 48 12.14 14.31 -7.75
C ASP A 48 12.87 13.88 -9.02
N ALA A 49 14.09 13.37 -8.90
CA ALA A 49 14.83 12.84 -10.05
C ALA A 49 14.12 11.65 -10.70
N PHE A 50 13.58 10.72 -9.90
CA PHE A 50 12.84 9.58 -10.41
C PHE A 50 11.55 9.98 -11.14
N VAL A 51 10.74 10.85 -10.53
CA VAL A 51 9.45 11.28 -11.10
C VAL A 51 9.67 12.15 -12.33
N SER A 52 10.67 13.03 -12.32
CA SER A 52 11.04 13.82 -13.49
C SER A 52 11.38 12.92 -14.68
N ALA A 53 12.19 11.89 -14.46
CA ALA A 53 12.54 10.93 -15.52
C ALA A 53 11.30 10.19 -16.07
N LEU A 54 10.35 9.83 -15.20
CA LEU A 54 9.11 9.15 -15.61
C LEU A 54 8.19 10.05 -16.46
N ILE A 55 8.04 11.32 -16.06
CA ILE A 55 7.26 12.31 -16.81
C ILE A 55 7.92 12.60 -18.16
N ASP A 56 9.24 12.78 -18.18
CA ASP A 56 9.98 13.06 -19.41
C ASP A 56 9.89 11.89 -20.41
N ASP A 57 9.89 10.64 -19.93
CA ASP A 57 9.70 9.46 -20.76
C ASP A 57 8.30 9.42 -21.42
N HIS A 58 7.26 9.75 -20.66
CA HIS A 58 5.89 9.87 -21.19
C HIS A 58 5.78 10.99 -22.23
N ARG A 59 6.38 12.16 -21.96
CA ARG A 59 6.42 13.28 -22.90
C ARG A 59 7.13 12.91 -24.21
N ARG A 60 8.27 12.20 -24.13
CA ARG A 60 9.01 11.72 -25.31
C ARG A 60 8.16 10.75 -26.13
N THR A 61 7.53 9.77 -25.48
CA THR A 61 6.70 8.76 -26.13
C THR A 61 5.49 9.39 -26.83
N ARG A 62 4.85 10.38 -26.19
CA ARG A 62 3.74 11.16 -26.77
C ARG A 62 4.17 11.93 -28.01
N ASN A 63 5.33 12.59 -27.97
CA ASN A 63 5.85 13.40 -29.07
C ASN A 63 6.35 12.57 -30.26
N ALA A 64 6.75 11.31 -30.05
CA ALA A 64 7.25 10.42 -31.09
C ALA A 64 6.15 9.84 -32.01
N GLY A 65 4.86 10.22 -31.83
CA GLY A 65 3.76 9.76 -32.68
C GLY A 65 3.47 8.26 -32.57
N GLY A 66 3.89 7.61 -31.47
CA GLY A 66 3.68 6.19 -31.24
C GLY A 66 2.20 5.82 -31.21
N ARG A 67 1.75 5.04 -32.21
CA ARG A 67 0.37 4.55 -32.42
C ARG A 67 -0.19 3.59 -31.36
N TYR A 68 0.24 3.66 -30.10
CA TYR A 68 -0.12 2.68 -29.05
C TYR A 68 -0.81 3.27 -27.81
N ILE A 69 -1.53 4.39 -27.92
CA ILE A 69 -2.31 4.91 -26.77
C ILE A 69 -3.74 5.25 -27.19
N GLU A 70 -4.59 4.23 -27.24
CA GLU A 70 -6.04 4.43 -27.19
C GLU A 70 -6.51 4.76 -25.75
N LYS A 71 -5.62 4.71 -24.74
CA LYS A 71 -5.93 5.01 -23.33
C LYS A 71 -4.86 5.89 -22.68
N LYS A 72 -5.15 7.18 -22.53
CA LYS A 72 -4.29 8.13 -21.81
C LYS A 72 -4.02 7.64 -20.38
N GLY A 73 -2.76 7.64 -19.97
CA GLY A 73 -2.38 7.37 -18.59
C GLY A 73 -2.59 8.58 -17.69
N VAL A 74 -2.46 8.40 -16.38
CA VAL A 74 -2.59 9.50 -15.40
C VAL A 74 -1.57 10.61 -15.66
N ILE A 75 -0.33 10.25 -16.03
CA ILE A 75 0.74 11.22 -16.33
C ILE A 75 0.39 12.07 -17.55
N ASP A 76 -0.20 11.47 -18.59
CA ASP A 76 -0.62 12.19 -19.78
C ASP A 76 -1.72 13.20 -19.46
N VAL A 77 -2.72 12.76 -18.69
CA VAL A 77 -3.83 13.62 -18.25
C VAL A 77 -3.33 14.80 -17.42
N LEU A 78 -2.42 14.55 -16.46
CA LEU A 78 -1.85 15.60 -15.63
C LEU A 78 -0.99 16.58 -16.44
N THR A 79 -0.25 16.09 -17.44
CA THR A 79 0.56 16.94 -18.31
C THR A 79 -0.31 17.81 -19.22
N GLU A 80 -1.43 17.28 -19.72
CA GLU A 80 -2.42 18.07 -20.48
C GLU A 80 -3.05 19.18 -19.62
N HIS A 81 -3.36 18.88 -18.35
CA HIS A 81 -3.89 19.90 -17.42
C HIS A 81 -2.83 20.95 -17.08
N GLN A 82 -1.56 20.57 -17.01
CA GLN A 82 -0.44 21.49 -16.86
C GLN A 82 -0.27 22.42 -18.07
N GLU A 83 -0.53 21.95 -19.29
CA GLU A 83 -0.53 22.80 -20.48
C GLU A 83 -1.71 23.79 -20.48
N ALA A 84 -2.88 23.36 -19.99
CA ALA A 84 -4.09 24.18 -19.95
C ALA A 84 -4.10 25.23 -18.82
N ASP A 85 -3.62 24.87 -17.63
CA ASP A 85 -3.55 25.75 -16.46
C ASP A 85 -2.21 25.56 -15.71
N PRO A 86 -1.12 26.16 -16.21
CA PRO A 86 0.22 26.02 -15.63
C PRO A 86 0.36 26.71 -14.27
N GLY A 87 -0.53 27.64 -13.93
CA GLY A 87 -0.53 28.34 -12.64
C GLY A 87 -1.02 27.43 -11.51
N TYR A 88 -2.00 26.57 -11.79
CA TYR A 88 -2.51 25.60 -10.83
C TYR A 88 -1.74 24.28 -10.87
N TYR A 89 -1.50 23.72 -12.06
CA TYR A 89 -0.78 22.46 -12.26
C TYR A 89 0.72 22.69 -12.43
N THR A 90 1.34 23.28 -11.41
CA THR A 90 2.78 23.51 -11.40
C THR A 90 3.57 22.20 -11.47
N ASP A 91 4.83 22.28 -11.89
CA ASP A 91 5.73 21.12 -11.96
C ASP A 91 5.80 20.36 -10.62
N THR A 92 5.89 21.09 -9.50
CA THR A 92 5.86 20.52 -8.16
C THR A 92 4.55 19.79 -7.85
N VAL A 93 3.40 20.36 -8.24
CA VAL A 93 2.09 19.73 -8.01
C VAL A 93 1.95 18.45 -8.84
N VAL A 94 2.29 18.49 -10.12
CA VAL A 94 2.22 17.30 -11.00
C VAL A 94 3.15 16.20 -10.49
N LYS A 95 4.41 16.53 -10.18
CA LYS A 95 5.37 15.57 -9.61
C LYS A 95 4.88 15.00 -8.29
N GLY A 96 4.34 15.83 -7.41
CA GLY A 96 3.76 15.42 -6.14
C GLY A 96 2.59 14.44 -6.30
N ILE A 97 1.67 14.72 -7.23
CA ILE A 97 0.53 13.84 -7.51
C ILE A 97 1.01 12.49 -8.07
N VAL A 98 1.94 12.48 -9.03
CA VAL A 98 2.48 11.23 -9.58
C VAL A 98 3.19 10.41 -8.50
N LEU A 99 3.99 11.07 -7.66
CA LEU A 99 4.71 10.44 -6.56
C LEU A 99 3.77 9.82 -5.54
N VAL A 100 2.75 10.56 -5.08
CA VAL A 100 1.83 10.06 -4.05
C VAL A 100 0.99 8.90 -4.57
N LEU A 101 0.50 8.96 -5.81
CA LEU A 101 -0.26 7.86 -6.41
C LEU A 101 0.58 6.58 -6.52
N LEU A 102 1.85 6.72 -6.91
CA LEU A 102 2.76 5.59 -7.09
C LEU A 102 3.19 4.97 -5.75
N THR A 103 3.60 5.81 -4.80
CA THR A 103 4.10 5.34 -3.49
C THR A 103 2.98 4.79 -2.63
N ALA A 104 1.85 5.51 -2.53
CA ALA A 104 0.69 5.03 -1.79
C ALA A 104 0.12 3.75 -2.41
N GLY A 105 -0.06 3.69 -3.73
CA GLY A 105 -0.61 2.50 -4.38
C GLY A 105 0.27 1.24 -4.24
N THR A 106 1.59 1.41 -4.09
CA THR A 106 2.55 0.30 -4.03
C THR A 106 2.67 -0.25 -2.61
N ASP A 107 3.03 0.60 -1.65
CA ASP A 107 3.32 0.17 -0.27
C ASP A 107 2.10 -0.46 0.38
N THR A 108 0.95 0.23 0.31
CA THR A 108 -0.28 -0.21 0.97
C THR A 108 -0.78 -1.53 0.42
N SER A 109 -0.73 -1.72 -0.90
CA SER A 109 -1.20 -2.94 -1.56
C SER A 109 -0.30 -4.13 -1.25
N ALA A 110 1.02 -3.91 -1.19
CA ALA A 110 1.99 -4.93 -0.83
C ALA A 110 1.78 -5.39 0.62
N LEU A 111 1.73 -4.46 1.58
CA LEU A 111 1.52 -4.76 2.99
C LEU A 111 0.17 -5.44 3.25
N THR A 112 -0.90 -4.98 2.61
CA THR A 112 -2.21 -5.64 2.73
C THR A 112 -2.15 -7.09 2.24
N THR A 113 -1.45 -7.33 1.13
CA THR A 113 -1.27 -8.68 0.58
C THR A 113 -0.45 -9.55 1.53
N GLU A 114 0.61 -9.01 2.13
CA GLU A 114 1.46 -9.70 3.09
C GLU A 114 0.68 -10.12 4.35
N TRP A 115 0.03 -9.17 5.03
CA TRP A 115 -0.82 -9.45 6.19
C TRP A 115 -1.91 -10.47 5.88
N ALA A 116 -2.53 -10.36 4.70
CA ALA A 116 -3.59 -11.28 4.31
C ALA A 116 -3.07 -12.68 4.00
N MET A 117 -1.86 -12.80 3.43
CA MET A 117 -1.20 -14.09 3.25
C MET A 117 -0.81 -14.70 4.60
N ALA A 118 -0.28 -13.90 5.54
CA ALA A 118 0.04 -14.35 6.90
C ALA A 118 -1.21 -14.91 7.62
N LEU A 119 -2.33 -14.19 7.53
CA LEU A 119 -3.61 -14.63 8.08
C LEU A 119 -4.16 -15.87 7.37
N LEU A 120 -4.12 -15.94 6.03
CA LEU A 120 -4.57 -17.10 5.26
C LEU A 120 -3.81 -18.38 5.60
N VAL A 121 -2.49 -18.28 5.74
CA VAL A 121 -1.66 -19.44 6.06
C VAL A 121 -1.97 -19.95 7.47
N LYS A 122 -2.38 -19.05 8.38
CA LYS A 122 -2.83 -19.40 9.73
C LYS A 122 -4.30 -19.86 9.80
N HIS A 123 -5.15 -19.35 8.90
CA HIS A 123 -6.60 -19.52 8.87
C HIS A 123 -7.09 -19.63 7.41
N PRO A 124 -7.22 -20.84 6.84
CA PRO A 124 -7.53 -21.04 5.42
C PRO A 124 -8.97 -20.67 5.01
N GLU A 125 -9.87 -20.41 5.96
CA GLU A 125 -11.23 -19.93 5.73
C GLU A 125 -11.28 -18.38 5.57
N CYS A 126 -11.70 -17.92 4.38
CA CYS A 126 -12.14 -16.55 4.00
C CYS A 126 -11.40 -15.31 4.59
N VAL A 127 -10.67 -14.49 3.80
CA VAL A 127 -9.70 -13.55 4.42
C VAL A 127 -9.82 -12.05 4.10
N VAL A 128 -10.45 -11.68 2.98
CA VAL A 128 -10.30 -10.31 2.42
C VAL A 128 -10.72 -9.17 3.35
N LYS A 129 -11.97 -9.19 3.85
CA LYS A 129 -12.49 -8.06 4.64
C LYS A 129 -11.97 -8.06 6.08
N GLU A 130 -11.72 -9.24 6.64
CA GLU A 130 -11.27 -9.37 8.03
C GLU A 130 -9.78 -9.00 8.16
N THR A 131 -8.95 -9.24 7.13
CA THR A 131 -7.59 -8.68 7.08
C THR A 131 -7.62 -7.16 7.08
N LEU A 132 -8.43 -6.53 6.24
CA LEU A 132 -8.55 -5.07 6.24
C LEU A 132 -9.09 -4.55 7.58
N ARG A 133 -9.73 -5.40 8.41
CA ARG A 133 -10.20 -5.05 9.74
C ARG A 133 -9.08 -5.18 10.80
N LEU A 134 -8.35 -6.29 10.78
CA LEU A 134 -7.32 -6.58 11.77
C LEU A 134 -6.01 -5.88 11.49
N CYS A 135 -5.72 -5.61 10.22
CA CYS A 135 -4.45 -5.06 9.76
C CYS A 135 -4.73 -3.83 8.89
N PRO A 136 -5.23 -2.72 9.48
CA PRO A 136 -5.45 -1.50 8.72
C PRO A 136 -4.13 -0.98 8.16
N VAL A 137 -4.16 -0.53 6.91
CA VAL A 137 -2.97 -0.09 6.17
C VAL A 137 -2.20 1.04 6.86
N GLY A 138 -2.88 1.93 7.59
CA GLY A 138 -2.22 3.05 8.27
C GLY A 138 -2.80 3.29 9.67
N PRO A 139 -1.99 3.90 10.57
CA PRO A 139 -2.37 4.22 11.94
C PRO A 139 -3.29 5.46 11.99
N ILE A 140 -4.39 5.44 11.24
CA ILE A 140 -5.42 6.47 11.38
C ILE A 140 -6.13 6.14 12.69
N ILE A 141 -5.72 6.80 13.78
CA ILE A 141 -6.13 6.54 15.16
C ILE A 141 -7.65 6.24 15.29
N PRO A 142 -8.57 7.03 14.70
CA PRO A 142 -10.01 6.72 14.81
C PRO A 142 -10.45 5.42 14.13
N ALA A 143 -9.80 5.02 13.03
CA ALA A 143 -10.11 3.77 12.35
C ALA A 143 -9.53 2.58 13.14
N HIS A 144 -8.25 2.68 13.53
CA HIS A 144 -7.57 1.65 14.32
C HIS A 144 -8.31 1.37 15.64
N GLU A 145 -8.59 2.42 16.43
CA GLU A 145 -9.33 2.31 17.70
C GLU A 145 -10.73 1.72 17.50
N ALA A 146 -11.47 2.15 16.46
CA ALA A 146 -12.80 1.61 16.18
C ALA A 146 -12.78 0.13 15.75
N MET A 147 -11.64 -0.35 15.25
CA MET A 147 -11.46 -1.73 14.79
C MET A 147 -11.03 -2.66 15.94
N GLU A 148 -10.46 -2.09 17.01
CA GLU A 148 -10.09 -2.74 18.28
C GLU A 148 -11.16 -2.60 19.39
N ASP A 149 -12.18 -1.76 19.19
CA ASP A 149 -13.21 -1.50 20.20
C ASP A 149 -14.14 -2.72 20.40
N CYS A 150 -14.05 -3.33 21.59
CA CYS A 150 -14.87 -4.47 22.00
C CYS A 150 -16.38 -4.17 22.12
N THR A 151 -16.79 -2.89 22.16
CA THR A 151 -18.20 -2.48 22.11
C THR A 151 -18.76 -2.46 20.69
N ILE A 152 -17.88 -2.41 19.69
CA ILE A 152 -18.20 -2.41 18.26
C ILE A 152 -18.01 -3.81 17.67
N TRP A 153 -16.96 -4.53 18.09
CA TRP A 153 -16.58 -5.84 17.59
C TRP A 153 -16.40 -6.85 18.74
N ASP A 154 -17.14 -7.96 18.71
CA ASP A 154 -16.90 -9.08 19.63
C ASP A 154 -15.55 -9.74 19.31
N ALA A 155 -14.71 -9.98 20.33
CA ALA A 155 -13.32 -10.47 20.20
C ALA A 155 -12.57 -9.79 19.03
N PRO A 156 -12.24 -8.48 19.14
CA PRO A 156 -11.74 -7.69 18.01
C PRO A 156 -10.37 -8.17 17.52
N GLU A 157 -9.53 -8.70 18.40
CA GLU A 157 -8.22 -9.28 18.10
C GLU A 157 -8.28 -10.66 17.39
N GLU A 158 -9.44 -11.32 17.38
CA GLU A 158 -9.59 -12.62 16.74
C GLU A 158 -9.96 -12.51 15.26
N PHE A 159 -9.24 -13.26 14.42
CA PHE A 159 -9.56 -13.46 13.02
C PHE A 159 -10.84 -14.32 12.88
N ARG A 160 -11.99 -13.66 12.67
CA ARG A 160 -13.31 -14.31 12.55
C ARG A 160 -14.05 -13.80 11.31
N PRO A 161 -13.70 -14.30 10.11
CA PRO A 161 -14.20 -13.75 8.85
C PRO A 161 -15.70 -13.97 8.62
N GLU A 162 -16.31 -14.92 9.31
CA GLU A 162 -17.74 -15.19 9.27
C GLU A 162 -18.56 -13.96 9.67
N ARG A 163 -18.01 -13.09 10.53
CA ARG A 163 -18.66 -11.83 10.96
C ARG A 163 -18.97 -10.88 9.79
N LEU A 164 -18.34 -11.09 8.64
CA LEU A 164 -18.46 -10.26 7.44
C LEU A 164 -19.25 -10.93 6.31
N LEU A 165 -19.74 -12.15 6.53
CA LEU A 165 -20.57 -12.93 5.59
C LEU A 165 -22.07 -12.64 5.76
N ASP A 166 -22.51 -12.25 6.96
CA ASP A 166 -23.91 -11.92 7.24
C ASP A 166 -24.35 -10.59 6.62
N ARG A 167 -25.63 -10.49 6.22
CA ARG A 167 -26.20 -9.30 5.56
C ARG A 167 -26.13 -8.02 6.41
N ASP A 168 -26.03 -8.15 7.73
CA ASP A 168 -25.92 -7.02 8.66
C ASP A 168 -24.49 -6.49 8.82
N ALA A 169 -23.48 -7.13 8.19
CA ALA A 169 -22.09 -6.65 8.14
C ALA A 169 -21.92 -5.26 7.50
N VAL A 170 -22.97 -4.73 6.88
CA VAL A 170 -23.03 -3.35 6.35
C VAL A 170 -23.20 -2.31 7.47
N THR A 171 -23.65 -2.71 8.66
CA THR A 171 -23.94 -1.80 9.78
C THR A 171 -22.78 -1.60 10.76
N THR A 172 -21.81 -2.51 10.78
CA THR A 172 -20.62 -2.38 11.64
C THR A 172 -19.66 -1.35 11.04
N PRO A 173 -19.24 -0.31 11.78
CA PRO A 173 -18.43 0.78 11.26
C PRO A 173 -17.00 0.32 10.95
N MET A 174 -16.80 -0.23 9.76
CA MET A 174 -15.50 -0.54 9.19
C MET A 174 -15.11 0.57 8.21
N LEU A 175 -14.01 1.28 8.48
CA LEU A 175 -13.55 2.43 7.67
C LEU A 175 -12.14 2.23 7.08
N PRO A 176 -11.84 1.09 6.42
CA PRO A 176 -10.47 0.76 5.99
C PRO A 176 -9.93 1.72 4.92
N PHE A 177 -10.83 2.43 4.22
CA PHE A 177 -10.50 3.44 3.22
C PHE A 177 -10.88 4.86 3.67
N GLY A 178 -11.25 5.05 4.94
CA GLY A 178 -11.74 6.31 5.47
C GLY A 178 -13.13 6.71 4.96
N LEU A 179 -13.55 7.93 5.32
CA LEU A 179 -14.88 8.47 5.05
C LEU A 179 -14.83 9.94 4.63
N GLY A 180 -15.84 10.38 3.86
CA GLY A 180 -16.03 11.79 3.51
C GLY A 180 -15.03 12.31 2.48
N ARG A 181 -14.70 13.61 2.56
CA ARG A 181 -13.89 14.32 1.54
C ARG A 181 -12.44 13.85 1.43
N ARG A 182 -11.95 13.09 2.42
CA ARG A 182 -10.60 12.54 2.48
C ARG A 182 -10.58 11.01 2.36
N ARG A 183 -11.69 10.39 1.94
CA ARG A 183 -11.75 8.96 1.61
C ARG A 183 -10.68 8.63 0.56
N CYS A 184 -10.09 7.45 0.69
CA CYS A 184 -9.04 6.95 -0.20
C CYS A 184 -9.50 6.99 -1.66
N PRO A 185 -8.83 7.75 -2.54
CA PRO A 185 -9.16 7.76 -3.97
C PRO A 185 -8.78 6.43 -4.65
N GLY A 186 -7.92 5.63 -4.02
CA GLY A 186 -7.45 4.34 -4.53
C GLY A 186 -8.33 3.14 -4.17
N GLU A 187 -9.41 3.29 -3.40
CA GLU A 187 -10.25 2.19 -2.89
C GLU A 187 -10.66 1.19 -4.00
N ALA A 188 -11.22 1.69 -5.10
CA ALA A 188 -11.69 0.83 -6.19
C ALA A 188 -10.55 0.05 -6.87
N LEU A 189 -9.37 0.67 -7.00
CA LEU A 189 -8.19 0.01 -7.57
C LEU A 189 -7.61 -1.01 -6.59
N ALA A 190 -7.47 -0.62 -5.32
CA ALA A 190 -6.94 -1.46 -4.25
C ALA A 190 -7.77 -2.73 -4.09
N MET A 191 -9.10 -2.62 -4.02
CA MET A 191 -9.98 -3.78 -3.90
C MET A 191 -9.87 -4.74 -5.08
N ARG A 192 -9.76 -4.22 -6.32
CA ARG A 192 -9.60 -5.06 -7.52
C ARG A 192 -8.25 -5.75 -7.55
N LEU A 193 -7.17 -4.98 -7.32
CA LEU A 193 -5.81 -5.49 -7.30
C LEU A 193 -5.68 -6.57 -6.23
N PHE A 194 -6.10 -6.26 -5.01
CA PHE A 194 -6.04 -7.19 -3.89
C PHE A 194 -6.85 -8.45 -4.15
N SER A 195 -8.11 -8.33 -4.60
CA SER A 195 -8.95 -9.50 -4.87
C SER A 195 -8.34 -10.41 -5.95
N LEU A 196 -7.83 -9.83 -7.04
CA LEU A 196 -7.21 -10.60 -8.13
C LEU A 196 -5.88 -11.23 -7.70
N THR A 197 -5.01 -10.46 -7.04
CA THR A 197 -3.74 -10.95 -6.51
C THR A 197 -3.98 -12.08 -5.53
N MET A 198 -4.90 -11.90 -4.57
CA MET A 198 -5.17 -12.91 -3.57
C MET A 198 -5.79 -14.17 -4.18
N ALA A 199 -6.76 -14.03 -5.08
CA ALA A 199 -7.34 -15.15 -5.80
C ALA A 199 -6.25 -15.92 -6.56
N ALA A 200 -5.33 -15.23 -7.24
CA ALA A 200 -4.23 -15.87 -7.95
C ALA A 200 -3.26 -16.59 -6.99
N LEU A 201 -2.88 -15.97 -5.87
CA LEU A 201 -1.96 -16.56 -4.89
C LEU A 201 -2.55 -17.83 -4.27
N VAL A 202 -3.83 -17.81 -3.89
CA VAL A 202 -4.53 -18.97 -3.30
C VAL A 202 -4.82 -20.06 -4.33
N GLN A 203 -5.31 -19.66 -5.51
CA GLN A 203 -5.69 -20.60 -6.55
C GLN A 203 -4.47 -21.28 -7.16
N CYS A 204 -3.36 -20.59 -7.38
CA CYS A 204 -2.22 -21.14 -8.11
C CYS A 204 -1.19 -21.84 -7.22
N PHE A 205 -1.13 -21.53 -5.94
CA PHE A 205 -0.05 -21.96 -5.07
C PHE A 205 -0.53 -22.57 -3.76
N GLU A 206 0.30 -23.47 -3.22
CA GLU A 206 0.29 -23.96 -1.86
C GLU A 206 1.37 -23.22 -1.08
N TRP A 207 1.06 -22.87 0.17
CA TRP A 207 1.88 -22.03 1.01
C TRP A 207 2.22 -22.78 2.29
N ASP A 208 3.48 -22.71 2.70
CA ASP A 208 4.03 -23.43 3.84
C ASP A 208 4.94 -22.50 4.64
N VAL A 209 4.81 -22.50 5.97
CA VAL A 209 5.56 -21.62 6.89
C VAL A 209 6.99 -22.13 7.10
N GLY A 210 7.31 -23.35 6.64
CA GLY A 210 8.60 -23.98 6.87
C GLY A 210 8.77 -24.46 8.33
N GLU A 211 9.98 -24.91 8.69
CA GLU A 211 10.26 -25.40 10.06
C GLU A 211 10.18 -24.25 11.07
N GLY A 212 9.01 -24.07 11.68
CA GLY A 212 8.78 -23.06 12.70
C GLY A 212 7.31 -22.87 13.07
N ASP A 213 6.36 -23.14 12.17
CA ASP A 213 4.88 -23.02 12.33
C ASP A 213 4.34 -21.71 12.94
N THR A 214 5.20 -20.76 13.32
CA THR A 214 4.82 -19.51 13.98
C THR A 214 5.22 -18.32 13.12
N ILE A 215 4.22 -17.63 12.59
CA ILE A 215 4.36 -16.33 11.95
C ILE A 215 4.27 -15.25 13.03
N ASP A 216 5.27 -14.37 13.10
CA ASP A 216 5.22 -13.19 13.97
C ASP A 216 4.23 -12.17 13.40
N MET A 217 3.17 -11.89 14.15
CA MET A 217 2.11 -10.95 13.78
C MET A 217 2.29 -9.59 14.45
N ALA A 218 3.48 -9.28 14.99
CA ALA A 218 3.77 -7.98 15.57
C ALA A 218 3.79 -6.88 14.50
N GLU A 219 3.27 -5.71 14.87
CA GLU A 219 3.24 -4.53 14.00
C GLU A 219 4.57 -3.78 14.05
N GLY A 220 5.07 -3.39 12.90
CA GLY A 220 6.24 -2.53 12.73
C GLY A 220 5.86 -1.05 12.74
N GLY A 221 6.85 -0.19 12.94
CA GLY A 221 6.67 1.26 12.91
C GLY A 221 6.80 1.86 11.51
N GLY A 222 6.04 2.92 11.22
CA GLY A 222 6.12 3.65 9.95
C GLY A 222 4.90 4.55 9.72
N LEU A 223 4.81 5.13 8.51
CA LEU A 223 3.60 5.84 8.08
C LEU A 223 2.43 4.87 7.80
N THR A 224 2.77 3.62 7.49
CA THR A 224 1.85 2.47 7.38
C THR A 224 2.06 1.52 8.56
N MET A 225 1.27 0.45 8.63
CA MET A 225 1.36 -0.62 9.64
C MET A 225 2.00 -1.88 9.03
N PRO A 226 3.32 -1.91 8.73
CA PRO A 226 3.97 -3.10 8.19
C PRO A 226 4.06 -4.22 9.25
N MET A 227 4.33 -5.46 8.83
CA MET A 227 4.75 -6.50 9.78
C MET A 227 6.15 -6.16 10.32
N ALA A 228 6.38 -6.35 11.62
CA ALA A 228 7.68 -6.12 12.25
C ALA A 228 8.74 -7.09 11.69
N THR A 229 8.33 -8.33 11.43
CA THR A 229 9.11 -9.36 10.76
C THR A 229 8.43 -9.69 9.42
N PRO A 230 9.08 -9.43 8.27
CA PRO A 230 8.48 -9.74 6.97
C PRO A 230 8.11 -11.22 6.83
N LEU A 231 7.00 -11.49 6.14
CA LEU A 231 6.49 -12.83 5.94
C LEU A 231 7.47 -13.67 5.10
N ALA A 232 7.93 -14.77 5.68
CA ALA A 232 8.75 -15.77 4.99
C ALA A 232 7.97 -17.07 4.86
N THR A 233 7.56 -17.41 3.63
CA THR A 233 6.80 -18.63 3.33
C THR A 233 7.33 -19.31 2.07
N VAL A 234 7.29 -20.64 2.05
CA VAL A 234 7.59 -21.45 0.87
C VAL A 234 6.34 -21.53 0.00
N CYS A 235 6.48 -21.13 -1.26
CA CYS A 235 5.42 -21.16 -2.26
C CYS A 235 5.64 -22.32 -3.24
N ARG A 236 4.66 -23.23 -3.36
CA ARG A 236 4.70 -24.39 -4.25
C ARG A 236 3.56 -24.31 -5.27
N PRO A 237 3.83 -24.37 -6.59
CA PRO A 237 2.76 -24.39 -7.59
C PRO A 237 1.85 -25.61 -7.42
N ARG A 238 0.54 -25.43 -7.57
CA ARG A 238 -0.43 -26.54 -7.60
C ARG A 238 -0.34 -27.33 -8.90
N GLU A 239 -0.86 -28.56 -8.90
CA GLU A 239 -0.76 -29.49 -10.03
C GLU A 239 -1.28 -28.92 -11.36
N PHE A 240 -2.42 -28.20 -11.36
CA PHE A 240 -2.91 -27.62 -12.60
C PHE A 240 -1.95 -26.56 -13.16
N VAL A 241 -1.31 -25.75 -12.32
CA VAL A 241 -0.30 -24.76 -12.77
C VAL A 241 0.90 -25.48 -13.34
N LYS A 242 1.39 -26.54 -12.70
CA LYS A 242 2.47 -27.38 -13.22
C LYS A 242 2.13 -27.91 -14.63
N SER A 243 0.90 -28.38 -14.82
CA SER A 243 0.44 -28.91 -16.12
C SER A 243 0.41 -27.84 -17.22
N VAL A 244 -0.04 -26.62 -16.91
CA VAL A 244 -0.06 -25.48 -17.84
C VAL A 244 1.35 -25.03 -18.21
N LEU A 245 2.25 -24.98 -17.21
CA LEU A 245 3.66 -24.61 -17.44
C LEU A 245 4.37 -25.65 -18.30
N SER A 246 4.14 -26.95 -18.06
CA SER A 246 4.73 -28.03 -18.86
C SER A 246 4.18 -28.11 -20.29
N ALA A 247 2.96 -27.65 -20.53
CA ALA A 247 2.35 -27.62 -21.87
C ALA A 247 2.78 -26.39 -22.71
N SER A 248 3.46 -25.42 -22.09
CA SER A 248 3.91 -24.19 -22.73
C SER A 248 5.40 -24.24 -23.15
N THR A 249 6.08 -25.35 -22.88
CA THR A 249 7.46 -25.69 -23.30
C THR A 249 7.45 -26.81 -24.33
#